data_AF-A0A497B475-F1
#
_entry.id   AF-A0A497B475-F1
#
_cell.length_a   1.000
_cell.length_b   1.000
_cell.length_c   1.000
_cell.angle_alpha   90.00
_cell.angle_beta   90.00
_cell.angle_gamma   90.00
#
_symmetry.space_group_name_H-M   'P 1'
#
loop_
_entity.id
_entity.type
_entity.pdbx_description
1 polymer ?
#
loop_
_entity_poly.entity_id
_entity_poly.type
_entity_poly.pdbx_seq_one_letter_code
_entity_poly.pdbx_strand_id
1 'polypeptide(L)'
;ELVYKLPIPKRRLPNRFNWTRYIVLAVLVVAVPLVTREPWFCKLCPAGTLEASIPLALFSADIRAMLGALYWVKLGILAVLLAWMSVTRRPFCRWLCPLGALWSPLNPVSSFRLRVDQAACIQCNRCQEVCPMDILVYENPASGACIRCLECVRVCPVDCILVQ
;
A
#
# COMPACT_ATOMS: atom_id res chain seq x y z
N GLU A 1 1.93 10.05 -5.69
CA GLU A 1 0.58 10.53 -6.06
C GLU A 1 0.34 10.63 -7.58
N LEU A 2 1.34 10.96 -8.43
CA LEU A 2 1.15 11.05 -9.90
C LEU A 2 0.71 9.74 -10.59
N VAL A 3 1.25 8.59 -10.19
CA VAL A 3 0.91 7.27 -10.78
C VAL A 3 -0.58 6.93 -10.62
N TYR A 4 -1.26 7.51 -9.62
CA TYR A 4 -2.67 7.23 -9.35
C TYR A 4 -3.65 7.94 -10.30
N LYS A 5 -3.20 9.00 -10.99
CA LYS A 5 -3.98 9.72 -12.01
C LYS A 5 -3.96 9.04 -13.38
N LEU A 6 -3.19 7.95 -13.55
CA LEU A 6 -3.18 7.20 -14.80
C LEU A 6 -4.55 6.51 -15.04
N PRO A 7 -5.16 6.67 -16.22
CA PRO A 7 -6.50 6.18 -16.55
C PRO A 7 -6.47 4.69 -16.93
N ILE A 8 -6.06 3.82 -16.01
CA ILE A 8 -5.97 2.36 -16.22
C ILE A 8 -7.03 1.68 -15.36
N PRO A 9 -7.75 0.63 -15.87
CA PRO A 9 -8.72 -0.11 -15.09
C PRO A 9 -8.04 -0.82 -13.90
N LYS A 10 -8.25 -0.27 -12.70
CA LYS A 10 -7.65 -0.80 -11.46
C LYS A 10 -8.45 -2.02 -11.01
N ARG A 11 -7.84 -3.21 -11.03
CA ARG A 11 -8.48 -4.44 -10.54
C ARG A 11 -8.63 -4.41 -9.01
N ARG A 12 -9.81 -4.82 -8.51
CA ARG A 12 -10.05 -5.09 -7.09
C ARG A 12 -9.46 -6.46 -6.74
N LEU A 13 -8.69 -6.51 -5.66
CA LEU A 13 -8.22 -7.76 -5.08
C LEU A 13 -8.91 -7.99 -3.72
N PRO A 14 -9.31 -9.22 -3.41
CA PRO A 14 -9.99 -9.55 -2.16
C PRO A 14 -9.08 -9.42 -0.93
N ASN A 15 -9.63 -8.98 0.19
CA ASN A 15 -8.94 -8.72 1.46
C ASN A 15 -8.55 -9.93 2.32
N ARG A 16 -8.40 -11.08 1.67
CA ARG A 16 -8.19 -12.38 2.34
C ARG A 16 -6.78 -12.55 2.93
N PHE A 17 -5.79 -11.88 2.35
CA PHE A 17 -4.38 -12.07 2.67
C PHE A 17 -3.78 -10.98 3.58
N ASN A 18 -4.57 -10.42 4.49
CA ASN A 18 -4.10 -9.37 5.42
C ASN A 18 -3.01 -9.82 6.39
N TRP A 19 -2.74 -11.12 6.48
CA TRP A 19 -1.66 -11.64 7.32
C TRP A 19 -0.28 -11.60 6.64
N THR A 20 -0.24 -11.50 5.31
CA THR A 20 1.01 -11.46 4.51
C THR A 20 1.92 -10.31 4.92
N ARG A 21 1.36 -9.15 5.28
CA ARG A 21 2.14 -8.00 5.80
C ARG A 21 2.92 -8.31 7.09
N TYR A 22 2.44 -9.22 7.94
CA TYR A 22 3.16 -9.64 9.14
C TYR A 22 4.29 -10.62 8.82
N ILE A 23 4.06 -11.52 7.86
CA ILE A 23 5.11 -12.40 7.32
C ILE A 23 6.21 -11.56 6.68
N VAL A 24 5.85 -10.57 5.87
CA VAL A 24 6.81 -9.67 5.24
C VAL A 24 7.53 -8.80 6.27
N LEU A 25 6.87 -8.35 7.34
CA LEU A 25 7.56 -7.67 8.44
C LEU A 25 8.59 -8.58 9.12
N ALA A 26 8.21 -9.81 9.47
CA ALA A 26 9.12 -10.76 10.11
C ALA A 26 10.31 -11.12 9.20
N VAL A 27 10.08 -11.35 7.91
CA VAL A 27 11.15 -11.73 6.99
C VAL A 27 12.00 -10.53 6.59
N LEU A 28 11.38 -9.44 6.13
CA LEU A 28 12.07 -8.34 5.44
C LEU A 28 12.63 -7.28 6.40
N VAL A 29 12.07 -7.15 7.62
CA VAL A 29 12.54 -6.20 8.64
C VAL A 29 13.34 -6.88 9.75
N VAL A 30 13.08 -8.15 10.06
CA VAL A 30 13.81 -8.86 11.13
C VAL A 30 14.84 -9.83 10.54
N ALA A 31 14.43 -10.82 9.75
CA ALA A 31 15.35 -11.87 9.28
C ALA A 31 16.42 -11.36 8.30
N VAL A 32 16.04 -10.56 7.29
CA VAL A 32 16.97 -10.09 6.27
C VAL A 32 18.02 -9.10 6.83
N PRO A 33 17.68 -8.11 7.68
CA PRO A 33 18.67 -7.23 8.28
C PRO A 33 19.60 -7.95 9.28
N LEU A 34 19.14 -9.01 9.96
CA LEU A 34 19.99 -9.83 10.82
C LEU A 34 21.12 -10.52 10.04
N VAL A 35 20.86 -10.89 8.78
CA VAL A 35 21.85 -11.54 7.90
C VAL A 35 22.69 -10.52 7.12
N THR A 36 22.06 -9.47 6.61
CA THR A 36 22.71 -8.56 5.63
C THR A 36 23.16 -7.22 6.21
N ARG A 37 22.80 -6.90 7.47
CA ARG A 37 23.07 -5.62 8.17
C ARG A 37 22.63 -4.35 7.44
N GLU A 38 21.85 -4.47 6.36
CA GLU A 38 21.29 -3.34 5.62
C GLU A 38 19.75 -3.36 5.59
N PRO A 39 19.10 -2.18 5.60
CA PRO A 39 17.65 -2.08 5.50
C PRO A 39 17.19 -2.35 4.05
N TRP A 40 16.97 -3.62 3.72
CA TRP A 40 16.46 -4.06 2.40
C TRP A 40 15.11 -3.44 2.04
N PHE A 41 14.28 -3.10 3.02
CA PHE A 41 12.99 -2.44 2.81
C PHE A 41 13.12 -1.12 2.01
N CYS A 42 14.13 -0.30 2.32
CA CYS A 42 14.35 0.97 1.63
C CYS A 42 14.75 0.78 0.17
N LYS A 43 15.41 -0.34 -0.17
CA LYS A 43 15.78 -0.70 -1.55
C LYS A 43 14.64 -1.32 -2.36
N LEU A 44 13.63 -1.89 -1.69
CA LEU A 44 12.46 -2.53 -2.32
C LEU A 44 11.24 -1.59 -2.40
N CYS A 45 11.26 -0.47 -1.68
CA CYS A 45 10.19 0.51 -1.73
C CYS A 45 10.14 1.17 -3.12
N PRO A 46 8.99 1.17 -3.82
CA PRO A 46 8.83 1.83 -5.12
C PRO A 46 9.09 3.34 -5.05
N ALA A 47 8.77 4.00 -3.91
CA ALA A 47 9.11 5.40 -3.69
C ALA A 47 10.62 5.61 -3.49
N GLY A 48 11.25 4.79 -2.66
CA GLY A 48 12.70 4.88 -2.39
C GLY A 48 13.57 4.52 -3.60
N THR A 49 13.11 3.62 -4.46
CA THR A 49 13.78 3.32 -5.73
C THR A 49 13.61 4.46 -6.73
N LEU A 50 12.41 5.02 -6.90
CA LEU A 50 12.22 6.18 -7.77
C LEU A 50 13.05 7.39 -7.32
N GLU A 51 13.06 7.69 -6.02
CA GLU A 51 13.74 8.87 -5.47
C GLU A 51 15.25 8.67 -5.29
N ALA A 52 15.73 7.47 -4.96
CA ALA A 52 17.17 7.25 -4.76
C ALA A 52 17.87 6.69 -6.00
N SER A 53 17.21 5.91 -6.86
CA SER A 53 17.88 5.30 -8.02
C SER A 53 17.97 6.24 -9.23
N ILE A 54 16.98 7.11 -9.45
CA ILE A 54 16.99 8.03 -10.59
C ILE A 54 18.09 9.10 -10.43
N PRO A 55 18.23 9.78 -9.27
CA PRO A 55 19.28 10.77 -9.09
C PRO A 55 20.68 10.14 -9.02
N LEU A 56 20.87 9.00 -8.34
CA LEU A 56 22.19 8.35 -8.32
C LEU A 56 22.63 7.86 -9.70
N ALA A 57 21.70 7.37 -10.53
CA ALA A 57 22.00 6.94 -11.89
C ALA A 57 22.32 8.11 -12.84
N LEU A 58 21.77 9.30 -12.57
CA LEU A 58 22.06 10.54 -13.31
C LEU A 58 23.35 11.23 -12.84
N PHE A 59 23.69 11.15 -11.55
CA PHE A 59 24.83 11.88 -10.97
C PHE A 59 26.17 11.13 -11.01
N SER A 60 26.21 9.81 -11.27
CA SER A 60 27.47 9.04 -11.27
C SER A 60 27.59 8.08 -12.45
N ALA A 61 28.37 8.49 -13.47
CA ALA A 61 28.70 7.64 -14.62
C ALA A 61 29.55 6.41 -14.22
N ASP A 62 30.32 6.50 -13.13
CA ASP A 62 31.23 5.46 -12.64
C ASP A 62 30.51 4.25 -12.00
N ILE A 63 29.35 4.46 -11.37
CA ILE A 63 28.54 3.36 -10.79
C ILE A 63 27.87 2.52 -11.89
N ARG A 64 27.62 3.13 -13.05
CA ARG A 64 26.98 2.51 -14.21
C ARG A 64 27.85 1.42 -14.85
N ALA A 65 29.18 1.52 -14.71
CA ALA A 65 30.14 0.54 -15.19
C ALA A 65 30.35 -0.63 -14.20
N MET A 66 30.26 -0.38 -12.89
CA MET A 66 30.42 -1.40 -11.86
C MET A 66 29.16 -2.27 -11.62
N LEU A 67 27.97 -1.82 -12.01
CA LEU A 67 26.70 -2.50 -11.70
C LEU A 67 26.06 -3.31 -12.85
N GLY A 68 26.68 -3.33 -14.04
CA GLY A 68 26.35 -4.19 -15.21
C GLY A 68 24.99 -4.89 -15.19
N ALA A 69 24.98 -6.22 -15.02
CA ALA A 69 23.75 -7.03 -15.07
C ALA A 69 22.81 -6.84 -13.86
N LEU A 70 23.35 -6.51 -12.68
CA LEU A 70 22.57 -6.36 -11.44
C LEU A 70 21.67 -5.12 -11.47
N TYR A 71 22.11 -4.05 -12.14
CA TYR A 71 21.31 -2.84 -12.34
C TYR A 71 20.08 -3.10 -13.21
N TRP A 72 20.25 -3.81 -14.33
CA TRP A 72 19.16 -4.17 -15.23
C TRP A 72 18.13 -5.08 -14.56
N VAL A 73 18.58 -6.05 -13.75
CA VAL A 73 17.68 -6.89 -12.95
C VAL A 73 16.90 -6.05 -11.93
N LYS A 74 17.56 -5.13 -11.21
CA LYS A 74 16.89 -4.23 -10.27
C LYS A 74 15.87 -3.31 -10.95
N LEU A 75 16.22 -2.81 -12.15
CA LEU A 75 15.35 -1.94 -12.95
C LEU A 75 14.17 -2.72 -13.55
N GLY A 76 14.38 -3.99 -13.93
CA GLY A 76 13.34 -4.91 -14.36
C GLY A 76 12.37 -5.26 -13.22
N ILE A 77 12.89 -5.57 -12.03
CA ILE A 77 12.06 -5.80 -10.83
C ILE A 77 11.24 -4.54 -10.50
N LEU A 78 11.85 -3.35 -10.62
CA LEU A 78 11.15 -2.08 -10.44
C LEU A 78 10.04 -1.88 -11.47
N ALA A 79 10.32 -2.12 -12.76
CA ALA A 79 9.35 -1.97 -13.83
C ALA A 79 8.16 -2.94 -13.66
N VAL A 80 8.42 -4.18 -13.24
CA VAL A 80 7.38 -5.17 -12.90
C VAL A 80 6.57 -4.72 -11.69
N LEU A 81 7.22 -4.24 -10.63
CA LEU A 81 6.54 -3.68 -9.44
C LEU A 81 5.68 -2.47 -9.80
N LEU A 82 6.16 -1.56 -10.64
CA LEU A 82 5.42 -0.37 -11.09
C LEU A 82 4.25 -0.76 -11.99
N ALA A 83 4.44 -1.70 -12.92
CA ALA A 83 3.36 -2.26 -13.73
C ALA A 83 2.30 -2.91 -12.84
N TRP A 84 2.71 -3.67 -11.84
CA TRP A 84 1.83 -4.28 -10.84
C TRP A 84 1.08 -3.22 -10.02
N MET A 85 1.73 -2.13 -9.60
CA MET A 85 1.09 -1.00 -8.93
C MET A 85 0.15 -0.20 -9.84
N SER A 86 0.34 -0.26 -11.16
CA SER A 86 -0.52 0.40 -12.14
C SER A 86 -1.82 -0.38 -12.36
N VAL A 87 -1.76 -1.72 -12.31
CA VAL A 87 -2.92 -2.61 -12.46
C VAL A 87 -3.71 -2.78 -11.17
N THR A 88 -3.06 -2.69 -10.01
CA THR A 88 -3.67 -2.94 -8.69
C THR A 88 -3.67 -1.71 -7.79
N ARG A 89 -4.73 -1.50 -7.00
CA ARG A 89 -4.72 -0.42 -6.00
C ARG A 89 -3.77 -0.77 -4.83
N ARG A 90 -2.63 -0.08 -4.75
CA ARG A 90 -1.61 -0.10 -3.67
C ARG A 90 -1.22 -1.52 -3.21
N PRO A 91 -0.82 -2.43 -4.11
CA PRO A 91 -0.48 -3.82 -3.76
C PRO A 91 0.70 -3.88 -2.79
N PHE A 92 1.68 -2.99 -2.97
CA PHE A 92 2.81 -2.86 -2.05
C PHE A 92 2.36 -2.48 -0.64
N CYS A 93 1.52 -1.45 -0.50
CA CYS A 93 1.01 -1.03 0.81
C CYS A 93 0.16 -2.10 1.49
N ARG A 94 -0.50 -2.96 0.72
CA ARG A 94 -1.38 -4.01 1.22
C ARG A 94 -0.63 -5.26 1.69
N TRP A 95 0.38 -5.71 0.93
CA TRP A 95 1.02 -7.01 1.16
C TRP A 95 2.48 -6.91 1.55
N LEU A 96 3.22 -5.92 1.02
CA LEU A 96 4.68 -5.88 1.14
C LEU A 96 5.18 -4.79 2.11
N CYS A 97 4.32 -3.85 2.51
CA CYS A 97 4.71 -2.71 3.33
C CYS A 97 4.66 -3.05 4.84
N PRO A 98 5.81 -3.12 5.53
CA PRO A 98 5.89 -3.39 6.96
C PRO A 98 5.34 -2.22 7.79
N LEU A 99 5.38 -0.98 7.28
CA LEU A 99 4.68 0.15 7.89
C LEU A 99 3.17 -0.11 7.96
N GLY A 100 2.58 -0.76 6.96
CA GLY A 100 1.17 -1.15 7.01
C GLY A 100 0.84 -2.15 8.14
N ALA A 101 1.80 -2.95 8.60
CA ALA A 101 1.64 -3.85 9.73
C ALA A 101 1.85 -3.12 11.08
N LEU A 102 2.86 -2.25 11.14
CA LEU A 102 3.20 -1.47 12.34
C LEU A 102 2.13 -0.43 12.70
N TRP A 103 1.50 0.18 11.69
CA TRP A 103 0.46 1.19 11.87
C TRP A 103 -0.95 0.60 12.01
N SER A 104 -1.14 -0.67 11.65
CA SER A 104 -2.42 -1.37 11.79
C SER A 104 -3.00 -1.37 13.22
N PRO A 105 -2.22 -1.63 14.29
CA PRO A 105 -2.73 -1.56 15.67
C PRO A 105 -2.89 -0.13 16.21
N LEU A 106 -2.22 0.86 15.62
CA LEU A 106 -2.35 2.28 16.01
C LEU A 106 -3.56 2.96 15.36
N ASN A 107 -4.09 2.40 14.27
CA ASN A 107 -5.24 2.93 13.55
C ASN A 107 -6.53 3.11 14.39
N PRO A 108 -6.93 2.20 15.31
CA PRO A 108 -8.10 2.40 16.17
C PRO A 108 -7.91 3.47 17.26
N VAL A 109 -6.66 3.88 17.56
CA VAL A 109 -6.34 4.91 18.57
C VAL A 109 -6.34 6.32 17.98
N SER A 110 -6.35 6.45 16.65
CA SER A 110 -6.46 7.73 15.94
C SER A 110 -7.71 8.52 16.35
N SER A 111 -7.55 9.83 16.57
CA SER A 111 -8.64 10.78 16.86
C SER A 111 -9.68 10.81 15.76
N PHE A 112 -9.26 10.65 14.51
CA PHE A 112 -10.19 10.45 13.41
C PHE A 112 -10.69 9.01 13.50
N ARG A 113 -11.99 8.76 13.66
CA ARG A 113 -12.65 7.44 13.59
C ARG A 113 -13.77 7.47 12.57
N LEU A 114 -14.01 6.34 11.92
CA LEU A 114 -15.16 6.16 11.04
C LEU A 114 -16.24 5.46 11.86
N ARG A 115 -17.46 5.98 11.83
CA ARG A 115 -18.63 5.35 12.45
C ARG A 115 -19.68 5.16 11.37
N VAL A 116 -20.27 3.97 11.31
CA VAL A 116 -21.35 3.66 10.38
C VAL A 116 -22.63 3.52 11.17
N ASP A 117 -23.66 4.25 10.78
CA ASP A 117 -25.00 4.02 11.28
C ASP A 117 -25.59 2.80 10.57
N GLN A 118 -25.71 1.68 11.30
CA GLN A 118 -26.23 0.44 10.74
C GLN A 118 -27.74 0.52 10.46
N ALA A 119 -28.49 1.40 11.13
CA ALA A 119 -29.92 1.56 10.88
C ALA A 119 -30.19 2.23 9.52
N ALA A 120 -29.31 3.16 9.13
CA ALA A 120 -29.39 3.85 7.83
C ALA A 120 -28.67 3.09 6.70
N CYS A 121 -27.89 2.05 6.99
CA CYS A 121 -27.08 1.35 5.99
C CYS A 121 -27.91 0.34 5.19
N ILE A 122 -28.01 0.56 3.88
CA ILE A 122 -28.69 -0.34 2.93
C ILE A 122 -27.79 -1.48 2.38
N GLN A 123 -26.59 -1.67 2.94
CA GLN A 123 -25.63 -2.71 2.52
C GLN A 123 -25.36 -2.78 1.00
N CYS A 124 -25.31 -1.63 0.33
CA CYS A 124 -25.12 -1.55 -1.13
C CYS A 124 -23.68 -1.90 -1.63
N ASN A 125 -22.75 -2.22 -0.74
CA ASN A 125 -21.33 -2.57 -1.00
C ASN A 125 -20.48 -1.54 -1.77
N ARG A 126 -21.03 -0.39 -2.17
CA ARG A 126 -20.30 0.69 -2.86
C ARG A 126 -19.09 1.21 -2.08
N CYS A 127 -19.18 1.21 -0.75
CA CYS A 127 -18.07 1.63 0.13
C CYS A 127 -16.87 0.66 0.04
N GLN A 128 -17.10 -0.65 -0.04
CA GLN A 128 -16.05 -1.66 -0.24
C GLN A 128 -15.46 -1.55 -1.66
N GLU A 129 -16.34 -1.36 -2.64
CA GLU A 129 -15.99 -1.26 -4.04
C GLU A 129 -14.96 -0.16 -4.34
N VAL A 130 -15.11 0.99 -3.69
CA VAL A 130 -14.22 2.13 -3.89
C VAL A 130 -13.01 2.08 -2.95
N CYS A 131 -13.08 1.30 -1.87
CA CYS A 131 -11.99 1.16 -0.91
C CYS A 131 -10.72 0.57 -1.58
N PRO A 132 -9.58 1.28 -1.61
CA PRO A 132 -8.34 0.76 -2.17
C PRO A 132 -7.78 -0.45 -1.40
N MET A 133 -8.20 -0.58 -0.14
CA MET A 133 -7.84 -1.67 0.76
C MET A 133 -8.90 -2.77 0.82
N ASP A 134 -10.01 -2.62 0.08
CA ASP A 134 -11.12 -3.58 -0.01
C ASP A 134 -11.63 -4.00 1.39
N ILE A 135 -11.90 -3.00 2.22
CA ILE A 135 -12.42 -3.18 3.58
C ILE A 135 -13.93 -3.07 3.54
N LEU A 136 -14.60 -3.96 4.26
CA LEU A 136 -16.02 -3.88 4.57
C LEU A 136 -16.24 -2.83 5.67
N VAL A 137 -16.45 -1.58 5.26
CA VAL A 137 -16.53 -0.42 6.18
C VAL A 137 -17.72 -0.53 7.13
N TYR A 138 -18.84 -1.12 6.69
CA TYR A 138 -20.05 -1.27 7.51
C TYR A 138 -19.93 -2.34 8.60
N GLU A 139 -19.08 -3.36 8.41
CA GLU A 139 -18.79 -4.39 9.41
C GLU A 139 -17.66 -3.98 10.35
N ASN A 140 -16.56 -3.46 9.79
CA ASN A 140 -15.38 -3.11 10.57
C ASN A 140 -14.80 -1.74 10.15
N PRO A 141 -15.44 -0.64 10.56
CA PRO A 141 -14.99 0.71 10.22
C PRO A 141 -13.65 1.08 10.86
N ALA A 142 -13.30 0.41 11.96
CA ALA A 142 -12.04 0.59 12.69
C ALA A 142 -10.92 -0.35 12.22
N SER A 143 -11.03 -0.95 11.02
CA SER A 143 -10.01 -1.90 10.57
C SER A 143 -8.62 -1.24 10.51
N GLY A 144 -7.61 -1.97 10.99
CA GLY A 144 -6.22 -1.50 10.96
C GLY A 144 -5.63 -1.33 9.56
N ALA A 145 -6.29 -1.86 8.53
CA ALA A 145 -5.88 -1.66 7.13
C ALA A 145 -6.42 -0.34 6.55
N CYS A 146 -7.34 0.36 7.23
CA CYS A 146 -7.95 1.57 6.71
C CYS A 146 -6.94 2.73 6.64
N ILE A 147 -6.65 3.20 5.42
CA ILE A 147 -5.77 4.36 5.20
C ILE A 147 -6.50 5.72 5.33
N ARG A 148 -7.76 5.70 5.77
CA ARG A 148 -8.59 6.90 6.00
C ARG A 148 -8.66 7.88 4.80
N CYS A 149 -8.75 7.34 3.59
CA CYS A 149 -8.89 8.15 2.37
C CYS A 149 -10.26 8.85 2.21
N LEU A 150 -11.24 8.53 3.06
CA LEU A 150 -12.61 9.08 3.07
C LEU A 150 -13.43 8.90 1.78
N GLU A 151 -12.93 8.13 0.82
CA GLU A 151 -13.62 7.88 -0.43
C GLU A 151 -14.94 7.11 -0.22
N CYS A 152 -15.03 6.29 0.83
CA CYS A 152 -16.27 5.60 1.20
C CYS A 152 -17.39 6.56 1.64
N VAL A 153 -17.05 7.67 2.31
CA VAL A 153 -18.02 8.69 2.72
C VAL A 153 -18.59 9.38 1.47
N ARG A 154 -17.73 9.73 0.51
CA ARG A 154 -18.11 10.45 -0.72
C ARG A 154 -19.07 9.69 -1.64
N VAL A 155 -19.03 8.37 -1.63
CA VAL A 155 -19.79 7.51 -2.55
C VAL A 155 -21.05 6.94 -1.90
N CYS A 156 -21.23 7.13 -0.59
CA CYS A 156 -22.37 6.60 0.13
C CYS A 156 -23.67 7.29 -0.34
N PRO A 157 -24.68 6.56 -0.86
CA PRO A 157 -25.92 7.19 -1.35
C PRO A 157 -26.86 7.65 -0.23
N VAL A 158 -26.62 7.19 1.00
CA VAL A 158 -27.47 7.42 2.19
C VAL A 158 -26.72 8.16 3.29
N ASP A 159 -25.49 8.62 3.02
CA ASP A 159 -24.63 9.36 3.96
C ASP A 159 -24.51 8.75 5.37
N CYS A 160 -24.63 7.43 5.49
CA CYS A 160 -24.61 6.72 6.77
C CYS A 160 -23.20 6.58 7.42
N ILE A 161 -22.17 7.14 6.81
CA ILE A 161 -20.77 7.02 7.25
C ILE A 161 -20.30 8.37 7.81
N LEU A 162 -20.12 8.44 9.13
CA LEU A 162 -19.71 9.64 9.86
C LEU A 162 -18.21 9.59 10.19
N VAL A 163 -17.57 10.77 10.15
CA VAL A 163 -16.19 10.96 10.61
C VAL A 163 -16.26 11.63 11.99
N GLN A 164 -15.72 10.96 13.01
CA GLN A 164 -15.57 11.50 14.37
C GLN A 164 -14.12 11.80 14.67
#